data_AF-A0A832LZP9-F1
#
_entry.id   AF-A0A832LZP9-F1
#
_cell.length_a   1.000
_cell.length_b   1.000
_cell.length_c   1.000
_cell.angle_alpha   90.00
_cell.angle_beta   90.00
_cell.angle_gamma   90.00
#
_symmetry.space_group_name_H-M   'P 1'
#
loop_
_entity.id
_entity.type
_entity.pdbx_description
1 polymer ?
#
loop_
_entity_poly.entity_id
_entity_poly.type
_entity_poly.pdbx_seq_one_letter_code
_entity_poly.pdbx_strand_id
1 'polypeptide(L)'
;YTIEKKVSIAKRIRDYAVNEKGIREEDLIFDALTFPLGSGQEDLRKSGINTIEAIRQIKKLMPKSKTILGISNSSFGLSPHIRHVLNSVFMHYAVEAGLDMVIVHAGKIMPLYKIDERGRELCRQLIFDERKFG
;
A
#
# COMPACT_ATOMS: atom_id res chain seq x y z
N TYR A 1 7.72 -9.41 -0.15
CA TYR A 1 8.69 -8.55 0.60
C TYR A 1 8.14 -8.25 1.99
N THR A 2 8.96 -8.42 3.02
CA THR A 2 8.56 -8.17 4.43
C THR A 2 8.56 -6.68 4.75
N ILE A 3 7.98 -6.32 5.89
CA ILE A 3 7.95 -4.96 6.41
C ILE A 3 9.38 -4.46 6.64
N GLU A 4 10.20 -5.25 7.33
CA GLU A 4 11.58 -4.93 7.70
C GLU A 4 12.44 -4.66 6.46
N LYS A 5 12.26 -5.46 5.40
CA LYS A 5 13.01 -5.27 4.15
C LYS A 5 12.61 -3.98 3.45
N LYS A 6 11.33 -3.63 3.40
CA LYS A 6 10.85 -2.36 2.80
C LYS A 6 11.41 -1.16 3.59
N VAL A 7 11.31 -1.21 4.92
CA VAL A 7 11.73 -0.12 5.82
C VAL A 7 13.26 0.06 5.84
N SER A 8 14.03 -1.02 5.92
CA SER A 8 15.50 -0.95 5.93
C SER A 8 16.07 -0.38 4.63
N ILE A 9 15.49 -0.74 3.48
CA ILE A 9 15.88 -0.18 2.18
C ILE A 9 15.54 1.31 2.11
N ALA A 10 14.32 1.71 2.50
CA ALA A 10 13.92 3.11 2.52
C ALA A 10 14.83 3.96 3.43
N LYS A 11 15.15 3.46 4.63
CA LYS A 11 16.09 4.11 5.54
C LYS A 11 17.48 4.28 4.92
N ARG A 12 18.03 3.22 4.31
CA ARG A 12 19.34 3.27 3.65
C ARG A 12 19.37 4.29 2.51
N ILE A 13 18.30 4.34 1.71
CA ILE A 13 18.18 5.34 0.63
C ILE A 13 18.12 6.75 1.23
N ARG A 14 17.33 6.97 2.29
CA ARG A 14 17.26 8.26 2.97
C ARG A 14 18.62 8.69 3.51
N ASP A 15 19.31 7.81 4.22
CA ASP A 15 20.60 8.13 4.83
C ASP A 15 21.64 8.51 3.76
N TYR A 16 21.66 7.80 2.64
CA TYR A 16 22.51 8.14 1.50
C TYR A 16 22.12 9.49 0.87
N ALA A 17 20.84 9.67 0.54
CA ALA A 17 20.36 10.87 -0.14
C ALA A 17 20.53 12.13 0.72
N VAL A 18 20.21 12.05 2.02
CA VAL A 18 20.25 13.19 2.93
C VAL A 18 21.67 13.44 3.42
N ASN A 19 22.34 12.43 3.99
CA ASN A 19 23.61 12.64 4.68
C ASN A 19 24.79 12.74 3.71
N GLU A 20 24.77 11.98 2.61
CA GLU A 20 25.90 11.94 1.67
C GLU A 20 25.70 12.83 0.44
N LYS A 21 24.43 13.07 0.03
CA LYS A 21 24.12 13.87 -1.18
C LYS A 21 23.48 15.22 -0.89
N GLY A 22 23.13 15.53 0.36
CA GLY A 22 22.54 16.82 0.74
C GLY A 22 21.15 17.07 0.16
N ILE A 23 20.45 16.01 -0.29
CA ILE A 23 19.04 16.12 -0.70
C ILE A 23 18.20 16.35 0.55
N ARG A 24 17.23 17.26 0.47
CA ARG A 24 16.33 17.51 1.60
C ARG A 24 15.41 16.31 1.82
N GLU A 25 15.17 15.95 3.08
CA GLU A 25 14.34 14.79 3.42
C GLU A 25 12.89 14.94 2.91
N GLU A 26 12.38 16.17 2.88
CA GLU A 26 11.05 16.52 2.34
C GLU A 26 10.89 16.34 0.82
N ASP A 27 12.00 16.28 0.07
CA ASP A 27 11.99 16.03 -1.37
C ASP A 27 11.96 14.52 -1.68
N LEU A 28 12.10 13.65 -0.68
CA LEU A 28 12.10 12.20 -0.86
C LEU A 28 10.67 11.65 -0.88
N ILE A 29 10.41 10.78 -1.85
CA ILE A 29 9.15 10.06 -2.00
C ILE A 29 9.46 8.55 -2.03
N PHE A 30 8.97 7.82 -1.03
CA PHE A 30 9.17 6.38 -0.93
C PHE A 30 7.96 5.59 -1.43
N ASP A 31 8.17 4.71 -2.40
CA ASP A 31 7.18 3.70 -2.79
C ASP A 31 7.38 2.43 -1.96
N ALA A 32 6.39 2.09 -1.13
CA ALA A 32 6.44 0.90 -0.28
C ALA A 32 6.09 -0.40 -1.03
N LEU A 33 6.00 -0.37 -2.35
CA LEU A 33 5.72 -1.47 -3.30
C LEU A 33 4.36 -2.14 -3.10
N THR A 34 3.49 -2.02 -4.10
CA THR A 34 2.22 -2.75 -4.18
C THR A 34 2.36 -3.98 -5.07
N PHE A 35 1.93 -5.15 -4.58
CA PHE A 35 1.93 -6.42 -5.34
C PHE A 35 0.50 -6.96 -5.53
N PRO A 36 0.25 -7.76 -6.59
CA PRO A 36 -1.06 -8.39 -6.81
C PRO A 36 -1.46 -9.29 -5.64
N LEU A 37 -2.68 -9.11 -5.12
CA LEU A 37 -3.21 -9.89 -4.00
C LEU A 37 -4.08 -11.08 -4.46
N GLY A 38 -4.56 -11.05 -5.70
CA GLY A 38 -5.42 -12.07 -6.28
C GLY A 38 -4.70 -13.18 -7.06
N SER A 39 -3.35 -13.23 -7.05
CA SER A 39 -2.57 -14.13 -7.91
C SER A 39 -2.52 -15.59 -7.44
N GLY A 40 -2.95 -15.88 -6.21
CA GLY A 40 -2.84 -17.22 -5.60
C GLY A 40 -1.43 -17.61 -5.17
N GLN A 41 -0.44 -16.71 -5.29
CA GLN A 41 0.93 -16.97 -4.83
C GLN A 41 1.04 -16.77 -3.32
N GLU A 42 1.38 -17.84 -2.60
CA GLU A 42 1.46 -17.83 -1.13
C GLU A 42 2.49 -16.82 -0.60
N ASP A 43 3.61 -16.64 -1.29
CA ASP A 43 4.64 -15.66 -0.90
C ASP A 43 4.17 -14.19 -0.99
N LEU A 44 3.11 -13.93 -1.76
CA LEU A 44 2.50 -12.61 -1.90
C LEU A 44 1.28 -12.43 -1.00
N ARG A 45 0.86 -13.47 -0.29
CA ARG A 45 -0.35 -13.51 0.53
C ARG A 45 -0.44 -12.37 1.54
N LYS A 46 0.68 -12.01 2.15
CA LYS A 46 0.83 -10.92 3.15
C LYS A 46 1.25 -9.58 2.54
N SER A 47 1.26 -9.44 1.21
CA SER A 47 1.78 -8.21 0.57
C SER A 47 0.99 -6.96 0.91
N GLY A 48 -0.33 -7.08 1.10
CA GLY A 48 -1.20 -5.96 1.47
C GLY A 48 -0.82 -5.37 2.82
N ILE A 49 -0.96 -6.15 3.89
CA ILE A 49 -0.59 -5.77 5.26
C ILE A 49 0.88 -5.32 5.35
N ASN A 50 1.81 -6.02 4.70
CA ASN A 50 3.22 -5.64 4.74
C ASN A 50 3.49 -4.26 4.13
N THR A 51 2.69 -3.85 3.14
CA THR A 51 2.81 -2.54 2.50
C THR A 51 2.24 -1.45 3.41
N ILE A 52 1.08 -1.68 4.01
CA ILE A 52 0.43 -0.75 4.96
C ILE A 52 1.33 -0.51 6.18
N GLU A 53 1.86 -1.57 6.78
CA GLU A 53 2.75 -1.45 7.94
C GLU A 53 4.10 -0.80 7.57
N ALA A 54 4.63 -1.07 6.38
CA ALA A 54 5.83 -0.40 5.91
C ALA A 54 5.62 1.11 5.75
N ILE A 55 4.47 1.55 5.22
CA ILE A 55 4.11 2.98 5.15
C ILE A 55 4.13 3.58 6.55
N ARG A 56 3.42 2.96 7.51
CA ARG A 56 3.34 3.46 8.89
C ARG A 56 4.74 3.61 9.52
N GLN A 57 5.60 2.62 9.33
CA GLN A 57 6.97 2.66 9.85
C GLN A 57 7.86 3.69 9.14
N ILE A 58 7.75 3.82 7.82
CA ILE A 58 8.47 4.85 7.04
C ILE A 58 8.07 6.24 7.54
N LYS A 59 6.77 6.52 7.70
CA LYS A 59 6.29 7.82 8.20
C LYS A 59 6.74 8.10 9.63
N LYS A 60 6.85 7.07 10.49
CA LYS A 60 7.38 7.22 11.85
C LYS A 60 8.89 7.52 11.87
N LEU A 61 9.67 6.86 11.01
CA LEU A 61 11.14 6.96 11.00
C LEU A 61 11.67 8.16 10.21
N MET A 62 10.92 8.61 9.20
CA MET A 62 11.30 9.65 8.24
C MET A 62 10.09 10.58 8.02
N PRO A 63 9.70 11.35 9.05
CA PRO A 63 8.44 12.09 9.05
C PRO A 63 8.39 13.22 8.01
N LYS A 64 9.54 13.71 7.53
CA LYS A 64 9.57 14.75 6.49
C LYS A 64 9.37 14.14 5.10
N SER A 65 9.82 12.90 4.90
CA SER A 65 9.63 12.20 3.64
C SER A 65 8.17 11.89 3.34
N LYS A 66 7.87 11.78 2.05
CA LYS A 66 6.56 11.41 1.53
C LYS A 66 6.52 9.95 1.14
N THR A 67 5.32 9.41 1.01
CA THR A 67 5.06 8.05 0.54
C THR A 67 4.11 8.06 -0.65
N ILE A 68 4.30 7.13 -1.57
CA ILE A 68 3.46 6.95 -2.76
C ILE A 68 3.15 5.47 -2.98
N LEU A 69 2.01 5.16 -3.60
CA LEU A 69 1.72 3.82 -4.11
C LEU A 69 1.03 3.84 -5.47
N GLY A 70 1.42 2.90 -6.32
CA GLY A 70 0.61 2.44 -7.47
C GLY A 70 -0.45 1.43 -7.04
N ILE A 71 -1.60 1.90 -6.56
CA ILE A 71 -2.62 1.01 -5.93
C ILE A 71 -3.18 -0.04 -6.91
N SER A 72 -3.26 0.30 -8.20
CA SER A 72 -3.87 -0.54 -9.24
C SER A 72 -3.14 -1.87 -9.47
N ASN A 73 -1.89 -1.98 -9.00
CA ASN A 73 -1.12 -3.22 -9.03
C ASN A 73 -1.68 -4.28 -8.06
N SER A 74 -2.31 -3.85 -6.96
CA SER A 74 -2.88 -4.77 -5.95
C SER A 74 -3.98 -5.68 -6.49
N SER A 75 -4.70 -5.19 -7.50
CA SER A 75 -5.86 -5.84 -8.08
C SER A 75 -5.60 -6.44 -9.46
N PHE A 76 -4.34 -6.54 -9.88
CA PHE A 76 -3.99 -7.16 -11.16
C PHE A 76 -4.50 -8.61 -11.22
N GLY A 77 -5.11 -8.98 -12.36
CA GLY A 77 -5.72 -10.30 -12.59
C GLY A 77 -7.18 -10.45 -12.12
N LEU A 78 -7.75 -9.47 -11.40
CA LEU A 78 -9.15 -9.51 -10.96
C LEU A 78 -10.10 -8.86 -11.99
N SER A 79 -11.40 -9.18 -11.90
CA SER A 79 -12.42 -8.57 -12.75
C SER A 79 -12.56 -7.06 -12.49
N PRO A 80 -12.90 -6.24 -13.50
CA PRO A 80 -12.91 -4.78 -13.36
C PRO A 80 -13.72 -4.26 -12.17
N HIS A 81 -14.88 -4.87 -11.88
CA HIS A 81 -15.70 -4.51 -10.73
C HIS A 81 -14.96 -4.72 -9.40
N ILE A 82 -14.34 -5.89 -9.20
CA ILE A 82 -13.59 -6.21 -7.98
C ILE A 82 -12.36 -5.30 -7.85
N ARG A 83 -11.72 -4.95 -8.97
CA ARG A 83 -10.56 -4.04 -8.97
C ARG A 83 -10.89 -2.68 -8.38
N HIS A 84 -12.03 -2.09 -8.75
CA HIS A 84 -12.43 -0.78 -8.23
C HIS A 84 -12.67 -0.82 -6.72
N VAL A 85 -13.33 -1.87 -6.23
CA VAL A 85 -13.59 -2.08 -4.81
C VAL A 85 -12.27 -2.28 -4.05
N LEU A 86 -11.43 -3.22 -4.47
CA LEU A 86 -10.16 -3.52 -3.81
C LEU A 86 -9.23 -2.32 -3.78
N ASN A 87 -9.08 -1.60 -4.91
CA ASN A 87 -8.25 -0.40 -4.97
C ASN A 87 -8.76 0.68 -4.00
N SER A 88 -10.07 0.86 -3.89
CA SER A 88 -10.66 1.88 -3.01
C SER A 88 -10.50 1.54 -1.53
N VAL A 89 -10.71 0.27 -1.16
CA VAL A 89 -10.53 -0.22 0.21
C VAL A 89 -9.06 -0.20 0.62
N PHE A 90 -8.14 -0.62 -0.26
CA PHE A 90 -6.71 -0.55 0.02
C PHE A 90 -6.27 0.91 0.16
N MET A 91 -6.70 1.80 -0.75
CA MET A 91 -6.35 3.23 -0.66
C MET A 91 -6.76 3.83 0.69
N HIS A 92 -7.95 3.49 1.19
CA HIS A 92 -8.39 3.94 2.51
C HIS A 92 -7.41 3.54 3.63
N TYR A 93 -7.09 2.25 3.76
CA TYR A 93 -6.19 1.78 4.81
C TYR A 93 -4.75 2.28 4.64
N ALA A 94 -4.29 2.47 3.40
CA ALA A 94 -2.99 3.05 3.15
C ALA A 94 -2.93 4.53 3.58
N VAL A 95 -3.99 5.31 3.32
CA VAL A 95 -4.12 6.69 3.79
C VAL A 95 -4.17 6.75 5.32
N GLU A 96 -4.91 5.85 5.98
CA GLU A 96 -4.91 5.75 7.45
C GLU A 96 -3.53 5.41 8.04
N ALA A 97 -2.70 4.68 7.30
CA ALA A 97 -1.31 4.41 7.68
C ALA A 97 -0.35 5.59 7.42
N GLY A 98 -0.81 6.65 6.75
CA GLY A 98 -0.04 7.86 6.47
C GLY A 98 0.43 8.01 5.03
N LEU A 99 -0.19 7.32 4.05
CA LEU A 99 0.10 7.50 2.63
C LEU A 99 -0.16 8.94 2.18
N ASP A 100 0.84 9.58 1.56
CA ASP A 100 0.74 10.97 1.11
C ASP A 100 0.20 11.10 -0.32
N MET A 101 0.56 10.17 -1.21
CA MET A 101 0.26 10.23 -2.64
C MET A 101 -0.15 8.87 -3.20
N VAL A 102 -0.92 8.87 -4.28
CA VAL A 102 -1.38 7.64 -4.91
C VAL A 102 -1.50 7.79 -6.42
N ILE A 103 -1.05 6.77 -7.16
CA ILE A 103 -1.23 6.65 -8.61
C ILE A 103 -2.47 5.79 -8.84
N VAL A 104 -3.57 6.40 -9.30
CA VAL A 104 -4.89 5.76 -9.43
C VAL A 104 -5.64 6.21 -10.67
N HIS A 105 -6.63 5.41 -11.08
CA HIS A 105 -7.68 5.90 -11.97
C HIS A 105 -8.72 6.65 -11.14
N ALA A 106 -8.61 7.98 -11.07
CA ALA A 106 -9.45 8.82 -10.20
C ALA A 106 -10.96 8.58 -10.35
N GLY A 107 -11.46 8.50 -11.60
CA GLY A 107 -12.88 8.23 -11.89
C GLY A 107 -13.39 6.83 -11.52
N LYS A 108 -12.54 5.95 -10.97
CA LYS A 108 -12.90 4.59 -10.55
C LYS A 108 -12.70 4.34 -9.05
N ILE A 109 -12.28 5.35 -8.29
CA ILE A 109 -12.25 5.28 -6.83
C ILE A 109 -13.66 5.48 -6.29
N MET A 110 -14.07 4.60 -5.38
CA MET A 110 -15.39 4.60 -4.77
C MET A 110 -15.30 5.08 -3.32
N PRO A 111 -16.16 6.01 -2.88
CA PRO A 111 -16.33 6.29 -1.46
C PRO A 111 -16.75 5.02 -0.71
N LEU A 112 -16.15 4.72 0.44
CA LEU A 112 -16.39 3.46 1.15
C LEU A 112 -17.85 3.20 1.49
N TYR A 113 -18.62 4.24 1.83
CA TYR A 113 -20.05 4.10 2.15
C TYR A 113 -20.91 3.70 0.94
N LYS A 114 -20.38 3.79 -0.30
CA LYS A 114 -21.05 3.32 -1.52
C LYS A 114 -20.70 1.88 -1.87
N ILE A 115 -19.76 1.27 -1.16
CA ILE A 115 -19.39 -0.14 -1.31
C ILE A 115 -20.24 -0.95 -0.35
N ASP A 116 -20.81 -2.06 -0.82
CA ASP A 116 -21.59 -2.95 0.06
C ASP A 116 -20.70 -3.54 1.17
N GLU A 117 -21.30 -3.79 2.34
CA GLU A 117 -20.57 -4.20 3.53
C GLU A 117 -19.78 -5.50 3.30
N ARG A 118 -20.37 -6.45 2.58
CA ARG A 118 -19.73 -7.73 2.26
C ARG A 118 -18.52 -7.53 1.36
N GLY A 119 -18.64 -6.73 0.30
CA GLY A 119 -17.54 -6.41 -0.60
C GLY A 119 -16.38 -5.70 0.11
N ARG A 120 -16.70 -4.76 1.01
CA ARG A 120 -15.70 -4.07 1.84
C ARG A 120 -14.98 -5.06 2.77
N GLU A 121 -15.72 -5.92 3.46
CA GLU A 121 -15.15 -6.87 4.41
C GLU A 121 -14.28 -7.93 3.72
N LEU A 122 -14.71 -8.46 2.57
CA LEU A 122 -13.91 -9.41 1.79
C LEU A 122 -12.59 -8.77 1.31
N CYS A 123 -12.63 -7.52 0.85
CA CYS A 123 -11.42 -6.80 0.44
C CYS A 123 -10.50 -6.52 1.65
N ARG A 124 -11.06 -6.16 2.81
CA ARG A 124 -10.29 -6.00 4.05
C ARG A 124 -9.59 -7.30 4.43
N GLN A 125 -10.32 -8.42 4.47
CA GLN A 125 -9.74 -9.74 4.77
C GLN A 125 -8.65 -10.14 3.78
N LEU A 126 -8.81 -9.79 2.49
CA LEU A 126 -7.78 -10.02 1.48
C LEU A 126 -6.51 -9.18 1.74
N ILE A 127 -6.66 -7.90 2.09
CA ILE A 127 -5.55 -6.98 2.37
C ILE A 127 -4.78 -7.39 3.63
N PHE A 128 -5.50 -7.74 4.69
CA PHE A 128 -4.94 -8.06 6.00
C PHE A 128 -4.60 -9.54 6.20
N ASP A 129 -4.79 -10.36 5.17
CA ASP A 129 -4.57 -11.80 5.20
C ASP A 129 -5.40 -12.55 6.26
N GLU A 130 -6.66 -12.15 6.43
CA GLU A 130 -7.62 -12.73 7.38
C GLU A 130 -8.66 -13.63 6.70
N ARG A 131 -8.33 -14.15 5.51
CA ARG A 131 -9.21 -15.02 4.72
C ARG A 131 -9.47 -16.32 5.48
N LYS A 132 -10.75 -16.66 5.64
CA LYS A 132 -11.20 -17.97 6.13
C LYS A 132 -11.48 -18.86 4.93
N PHE A 133 -10.77 -19.98 4.82
CA PHE A 133 -11.16 -21.05 3.90
C PHE A 133 -12.08 -21.99 4.67
N GLY A 134 -13.29 -22.16 4.15
CA GLY A 134 -14.25 -23.16 4.64
C GLY A 134 -14.05 -24.49 3.93
#